data_AF-A0A4Z1RF96-F1
#
_entry.id   AF-A0A4Z1RF96-F1
#
_cell.length_a   1.000
_cell.length_b   1.000
_cell.length_c   1.000
_cell.angle_alpha   90.00
_cell.angle_beta   90.00
_cell.angle_gamma   90.00
#
_symmetry.space_group_name_H-M   'P 1'
#
loop_
_entity.id
_entity.type
_entity.pdbx_description
1 polymer ?
#
loop_
_entity_poly.entity_id
_entity_poly.type
_entity_poly.pdbx_seq_one_letter_code
_entity_poly.pdbx_strand_id
1 'polypeptide(L)'
;MPGPRRAWQRAGREPAAAVVAQPALDARSSRSCADRRETLGPSPTPRGFSLIEVLVVVALIAAVGVLAVGVLGNGFERLRLRSAVNEVAGNLRHTRALAISTGQPQRFVIVPHERSWRAAGDRHGELPGQLSVEFTGAREVQPREGEGAIVFFPDGASTGGRVALASATARWNVDVAWLTGEVRVHRGEPVR
;
A
#
# COMPACT_ATOMS: atom_id res chain seq x y z
N MET A 1 1.75 54.48 -5.09
CA MET A 1 1.65 54.81 -3.66
C MET A 1 2.67 53.97 -2.89
N PRO A 2 3.76 54.59 -2.42
CA PRO A 2 4.86 53.98 -1.69
C PRO A 2 4.61 54.01 -0.18
N GLY A 3 5.22 53.11 0.60
CA GLY A 3 5.28 53.31 2.05
C GLY A 3 5.75 52.08 2.85
N PRO A 4 6.70 52.20 3.79
CA PRO A 4 7.74 51.19 3.97
C PRO A 4 7.98 50.83 5.47
N ARG A 5 9.14 50.19 5.77
CA ARG A 5 9.90 50.25 7.06
C ARG A 5 9.36 49.32 8.17
N ARG A 6 10.11 48.73 9.11
CA ARG A 6 11.50 48.79 9.64
C ARG A 6 11.73 47.39 10.30
N ALA A 7 12.86 46.72 10.19
CA ALA A 7 14.20 47.01 10.74
C ALA A 7 14.40 46.59 12.22
N TRP A 8 15.43 45.75 12.41
CA TRP A 8 16.28 45.53 13.60
C TRP A 8 15.71 44.84 14.85
N GLN A 9 16.39 43.79 15.32
CA GLN A 9 17.34 43.90 16.46
C GLN A 9 18.10 42.58 16.72
N ARG A 10 19.42 42.63 16.51
CA ARG A 10 20.41 41.87 17.30
C ARG A 10 20.66 42.67 18.57
N ALA A 11 20.80 42.03 19.74
CA ALA A 11 21.76 42.43 20.78
C ALA A 11 21.64 41.55 22.04
N GLY A 12 22.79 41.31 22.67
CA GLY A 12 22.99 40.64 23.97
C GLY A 12 23.87 39.41 23.77
N ARG A 13 25.21 39.46 23.71
CA ARG A 13 26.25 40.17 24.47
C ARG A 13 26.28 39.77 25.97
N GLU A 14 27.29 38.93 26.23
CA GLU A 14 27.96 38.40 27.44
C GLU A 14 28.00 39.32 28.68
N PRO A 15 28.31 38.79 29.89
CA PRO A 15 29.72 38.61 30.36
C PRO A 15 29.96 37.28 31.12
N ALA A 16 31.11 36.60 30.98
CA ALA A 16 32.45 36.86 31.57
C ALA A 16 32.62 36.40 33.04
N ALA A 17 33.42 35.33 33.18
CA ALA A 17 34.51 35.07 34.13
C ALA A 17 34.47 35.63 35.58
N ALA A 18 34.70 34.74 36.55
CA ALA A 18 35.45 35.01 37.79
C ALA A 18 36.00 33.66 38.33
N VAL A 19 37.32 33.42 38.30
CA VAL A 19 38.30 33.67 39.39
C VAL A 19 38.16 32.63 40.52
N VAL A 20 38.95 31.55 40.52
CA VAL A 20 40.25 31.37 41.23
C VAL A 20 40.13 31.46 42.76
N ALA A 21 40.37 30.33 43.44
CA ALA A 21 41.15 30.24 44.69
C ALA A 21 41.43 28.77 45.08
N GLN A 22 42.69 28.34 44.96
CA GLN A 22 43.37 27.44 45.92
C GLN A 22 43.93 28.34 47.06
N PRO A 23 44.49 27.87 48.21
CA PRO A 23 44.98 26.52 48.54
C PRO A 23 44.69 26.05 50.00
N ALA A 24 45.09 24.83 50.35
CA ALA A 24 45.85 24.55 51.57
C ALA A 24 46.32 23.08 51.56
N LEU A 25 47.64 22.92 51.63
CA LEU A 25 48.32 21.66 51.84
C LEU A 25 48.20 21.28 53.32
N ASP A 26 47.76 20.06 53.59
CA ASP A 26 48.16 19.29 54.77
C ASP A 26 48.34 17.84 54.31
N ALA A 27 49.58 17.42 54.17
CA ALA A 27 50.34 16.75 55.21
C ALA A 27 50.09 15.24 55.20
N ARG A 28 51.08 14.55 54.63
CA ARG A 28 51.63 13.32 55.19
C ARG A 28 50.65 12.14 55.32
N SER A 29 50.63 11.28 54.32
CA SER A 29 50.69 9.86 54.62
C SER A 29 51.51 9.11 53.58
N SER A 30 52.76 8.88 53.95
CA SER A 30 53.57 7.77 53.48
C SER A 30 52.83 6.47 53.76
N ARG A 31 52.14 5.92 52.77
CA ARG A 31 51.72 4.51 52.79
C ARG A 31 52.00 3.86 51.45
N SER A 32 53.10 3.13 51.49
CA SER A 32 53.23 1.79 50.93
C SER A 32 53.02 1.66 49.43
N CYS A 33 54.15 1.55 48.74
CA CYS A 33 54.31 0.77 47.53
C CYS A 33 53.77 -0.65 47.78
N ALA A 34 52.49 -0.88 47.49
CA ALA A 34 51.87 -2.19 47.48
C ALA A 34 51.23 -2.36 46.11
N ASP A 35 52.07 -2.82 45.17
CA ASP A 35 51.78 -3.87 44.20
C ASP A 35 50.32 -3.89 43.69
N ARG A 36 49.97 -2.90 42.87
CA ARG A 36 48.77 -2.96 42.05
C ARG A 36 49.07 -3.88 40.86
N ARG A 37 49.06 -5.19 41.09
CA ARG A 37 49.03 -6.19 40.02
C ARG A 37 47.70 -6.03 39.29
N GLU A 38 47.75 -5.30 38.18
CA GLU A 38 46.79 -5.43 37.10
C GLU A 38 46.86 -6.89 36.66
N THR A 39 45.98 -7.71 37.21
CA THR A 39 45.69 -9.01 36.63
C THR A 39 45.00 -8.70 35.31
N LEU A 40 45.77 -8.69 34.22
CA LEU A 40 45.25 -8.77 32.86
C LEU A 40 44.38 -10.02 32.81
N GLY A 41 43.08 -9.87 33.04
CA GLY A 41 42.11 -10.90 32.73
C GLY A 41 42.30 -11.29 31.26
N PRO A 42 42.15 -12.57 30.89
CA PRO A 42 42.37 -13.01 29.53
C PRO A 42 41.51 -12.16 28.58
N SER A 43 42.17 -11.46 27.65
CA SER A 43 41.46 -10.78 26.57
C SER A 43 40.66 -11.84 25.81
N PRO A 44 39.33 -11.68 25.63
CA PRO A 44 38.54 -12.66 24.91
C PRO A 44 39.14 -12.82 23.51
N THR A 45 39.63 -14.02 23.20
CA THR A 45 40.12 -14.33 21.86
C THR A 45 38.94 -14.22 20.89
N PRO A 46 39.09 -13.46 19.78
CA PRO A 46 38.02 -13.39 18.79
C PRO A 46 37.79 -14.81 18.24
N ARG A 47 36.59 -15.35 18.46
CA ARG A 47 36.17 -16.60 17.86
C ARG A 47 36.06 -16.38 16.36
N GLY A 48 36.90 -17.07 15.59
CA GLY A 48 36.82 -17.06 14.13
C GLY A 48 35.58 -17.82 13.67
N PHE A 49 34.90 -17.30 12.65
CA PHE A 49 33.77 -17.97 12.01
C PHE A 49 34.26 -19.18 11.22
N SER A 50 33.56 -20.31 11.36
CA SER A 50 33.87 -21.50 10.58
C SER A 50 33.34 -21.39 9.16
N LEU A 51 34.02 -21.99 8.18
CA LEU A 51 33.54 -22.02 6.79
C LEU A 51 32.17 -22.72 6.69
N ILE A 52 31.94 -23.77 7.49
CA ILE A 52 30.63 -24.45 7.53
C ILE A 52 29.53 -23.54 8.10
N GLU A 53 29.86 -22.65 9.04
CA GLU A 53 28.88 -21.72 9.62
C GLU A 53 28.40 -20.72 8.58
N VAL A 54 29.33 -20.13 7.82
CA VAL A 54 29.00 -19.22 6.72
C VAL A 54 28.17 -19.94 5.66
N LEU A 55 28.51 -21.18 5.30
CA LEU A 55 27.73 -21.98 4.36
C LEU A 55 26.31 -22.28 4.86
N VAL A 56 26.16 -22.65 6.13
CA VAL A 56 24.84 -22.93 6.73
C VAL A 56 23.98 -21.66 6.78
N VAL A 57 24.56 -20.51 7.13
CA VAL A 57 23.85 -19.22 7.15
C VAL A 57 23.39 -18.83 5.75
N VAL A 58 24.26 -18.94 4.73
CA VAL A 58 23.88 -18.67 3.34
C VAL A 58 22.78 -19.63 2.88
N ALA A 59 22.89 -20.92 3.22
CA ALA A 59 21.86 -21.92 2.91
C ALA A 59 20.51 -21.58 3.58
N LEU A 60 20.52 -21.14 4.84
CA LEU A 60 19.32 -20.71 5.55
C LEU A 60 18.70 -19.44 4.95
N ILE A 61 19.51 -18.43 4.63
CA ILE A 61 19.03 -17.20 3.98
C ILE A 61 18.42 -17.53 2.61
N ALA A 62 19.08 -18.40 1.83
CA ALA A 62 18.56 -18.85 0.55
C ALA A 62 17.23 -19.59 0.70
N ALA A 63 17.12 -20.52 1.66
CA ALA A 63 15.89 -21.26 1.93
C ALA A 63 14.74 -20.34 2.36
N VAL A 64 14.99 -19.40 3.28
CA VAL A 64 14.01 -18.39 3.70
C VAL A 64 13.61 -17.48 2.54
N GLY A 65 14.59 -17.08 1.70
CA GLY A 65 14.34 -16.25 0.52
C GLY A 65 13.37 -16.91 -0.47
N VAL A 66 13.53 -18.22 -0.73
CA VAL A 66 12.61 -18.97 -1.59
C VAL A 66 11.20 -19.01 -1.04
N LEU A 67 11.04 -19.26 0.27
CA LEU A 67 9.72 -19.27 0.91
C LEU A 67 9.06 -17.89 0.90
N ALA A 68 9.85 -16.82 1.10
CA ALA A 68 9.36 -15.45 1.11
C ALA A 68 8.71 -15.06 -0.23
N VAL A 69 9.30 -15.47 -1.37
CA VAL A 69 8.75 -15.20 -2.71
C VAL A 69 7.34 -15.78 -2.87
N GLY A 70 7.12 -17.03 -2.46
CA GLY A 70 5.81 -17.69 -2.59
C GLY A 70 4.72 -17.04 -1.71
N VAL A 71 5.07 -16.67 -0.47
CA VAL A 71 4.11 -16.04 0.45
C VAL A 71 3.75 -14.63 -0.01
N LEU A 72 4.76 -13.82 -0.38
CA LEU A 72 4.57 -12.43 -0.79
C LEU A 72 3.87 -12.33 -2.14
N GLY A 73 4.29 -13.11 -3.15
CA GLY A 73 3.71 -13.07 -4.50
C GLY A 73 2.20 -13.35 -4.50
N ASN A 74 1.78 -14.41 -3.78
CA ASN A 74 0.37 -14.75 -3.65
C ASN A 74 -0.42 -13.70 -2.85
N GLY A 75 0.22 -12.99 -1.92
CA GLY A 75 -0.37 -11.87 -1.19
C GLY A 75 -0.67 -10.68 -2.09
N PHE A 76 0.30 -10.28 -2.92
CA PHE A 76 0.14 -9.16 -3.85
C PHE A 76 -0.95 -9.43 -4.90
N GLU A 77 -1.05 -10.64 -5.43
CA GLU A 77 -2.07 -10.99 -6.42
C GLU A 77 -3.50 -10.86 -5.85
N ARG A 78 -3.70 -11.34 -4.61
CA ARG A 78 -4.99 -11.18 -3.91
C ARG A 78 -5.32 -9.71 -3.66
N LEU A 79 -4.32 -8.91 -3.30
CA LEU A 79 -4.51 -7.47 -3.06
C LEU A 79 -4.87 -6.74 -4.35
N ARG A 80 -4.20 -7.06 -5.47
CA ARG A 80 -4.50 -6.49 -6.80
C ARG A 80 -5.91 -6.84 -7.25
N LEU A 81 -6.30 -8.12 -7.15
CA LEU A 81 -7.66 -8.55 -7.47
C LEU A 81 -8.69 -7.81 -6.62
N ARG A 82 -8.47 -7.69 -5.31
CA ARG A 82 -9.38 -6.97 -4.41
C ARG A 82 -9.47 -5.49 -4.76
N SER A 83 -8.35 -4.85 -5.10
CA SER A 83 -8.31 -3.46 -5.55
C SER A 83 -9.14 -3.25 -6.81
N ALA A 84 -8.92 -4.08 -7.84
CA ALA A 84 -9.64 -4.03 -9.11
C ALA A 84 -11.16 -4.25 -8.93
N VAL A 85 -11.54 -5.20 -8.08
CA VAL A 85 -12.95 -5.45 -7.73
C VAL A 85 -13.58 -4.23 -7.05
N ASN A 86 -12.89 -3.62 -6.09
CA ASN A 86 -13.37 -2.44 -5.39
C ASN A 86 -13.47 -1.23 -6.32
N GLU A 87 -12.54 -1.10 -7.27
CA GLU A 87 -12.53 -0.05 -8.29
C GLU A 87 -13.74 -0.19 -9.22
N VAL A 88 -14.00 -1.37 -9.78
CA VAL A 88 -15.19 -1.62 -10.61
C VAL A 88 -16.47 -1.36 -9.82
N ALA A 89 -16.58 -1.89 -8.60
CA ALA A 89 -17.76 -1.67 -7.75
C ALA A 89 -17.93 -0.19 -7.35
N GLY A 90 -16.83 0.54 -7.16
CA GLY A 90 -16.82 1.96 -6.90
C GLY A 90 -17.32 2.77 -8.09
N ASN A 91 -16.83 2.47 -9.28
CA ASN A 91 -17.22 3.14 -10.53
C ASN A 91 -18.66 2.84 -10.94
N LEU A 92 -19.17 1.63 -10.69
CA LEU A 92 -20.59 1.31 -10.87
C LEU A 92 -21.48 2.13 -9.92
N ARG A 93 -21.14 2.19 -8.64
CA ARG A 93 -21.85 3.01 -7.65
C ARG A 93 -21.80 4.50 -7.99
N HIS A 94 -20.65 4.97 -8.47
CA HIS A 94 -20.49 6.35 -8.94
C HIS A 94 -21.38 6.64 -10.16
N THR A 95 -21.39 5.75 -11.15
CA THR A 95 -22.24 5.86 -12.35
C THR A 95 -23.71 5.93 -11.97
N ARG A 96 -24.16 5.09 -11.03
CA ARG A 96 -25.53 5.15 -10.47
C ARG A 96 -25.82 6.49 -9.79
N ALA A 97 -24.92 6.94 -8.93
CA ALA A 97 -25.09 8.22 -8.23
C ALA A 97 -25.21 9.38 -9.23
N LEU A 98 -24.40 9.36 -10.30
CA LEU A 98 -24.45 10.37 -11.34
C LEU A 98 -25.75 10.31 -12.14
N ALA A 99 -26.28 9.11 -12.44
CA ALA A 99 -27.57 8.98 -13.13
C ALA A 99 -28.71 9.61 -12.34
N ILE A 100 -28.74 9.34 -11.03
CA ILE A 100 -29.74 9.89 -10.11
C ILE A 100 -29.57 11.41 -9.98
N SER A 101 -28.34 11.91 -9.79
CA SER A 101 -28.09 13.33 -9.56
C SER A 101 -28.28 14.20 -10.80
N THR A 102 -27.95 13.67 -11.99
CA THR A 102 -28.09 14.39 -13.26
C THR A 102 -29.48 14.27 -13.86
N GLY A 103 -30.29 13.31 -13.40
CA GLY A 103 -31.58 13.01 -14.01
C GLY A 103 -31.46 12.38 -15.41
N GLN A 104 -30.27 11.92 -15.80
CA GLN A 104 -29.99 11.34 -17.12
C GLN A 104 -29.47 9.91 -17.01
N PRO A 105 -29.81 9.00 -17.93
CA PRO A 105 -29.22 7.67 -17.96
C PRO A 105 -27.70 7.73 -18.10
N GLN A 106 -26.98 6.99 -17.24
CA GLN A 106 -25.52 6.90 -17.28
C GLN A 106 -25.09 5.46 -17.51
N ARG A 107 -23.98 5.28 -18.23
CA ARG A 107 -23.51 3.97 -18.66
C ARG A 107 -22.14 3.65 -18.08
N PHE A 108 -21.99 2.41 -17.63
CA PHE A 108 -20.71 1.77 -17.39
C PHE A 108 -20.47 0.75 -18.50
N VAL A 109 -19.29 0.81 -19.12
CA VAL A 109 -18.86 -0.10 -20.18
C VAL A 109 -17.60 -0.82 -19.74
N ILE A 110 -17.55 -2.12 -19.97
CA ILE A 110 -16.37 -2.95 -19.76
C ILE A 110 -16.05 -3.70 -21.04
N VAL A 111 -14.78 -3.75 -21.37
CA VAL A 111 -14.27 -4.44 -22.55
C VAL A 111 -13.41 -5.60 -22.07
N PRO A 112 -13.98 -6.82 -21.91
CA PRO A 112 -13.29 -7.93 -21.24
C PRO A 112 -11.98 -8.34 -21.92
N HIS A 113 -11.90 -8.28 -23.25
CA HIS A 113 -10.68 -8.63 -24.00
C HIS A 113 -9.56 -7.60 -23.85
N GLU A 114 -9.89 -6.31 -23.82
CA GLU A 114 -8.94 -5.22 -23.58
C GLU A 114 -8.64 -5.03 -22.09
N ARG A 115 -9.45 -5.63 -21.20
CA ARG A 115 -9.43 -5.40 -19.75
C ARG A 115 -9.59 -3.93 -19.39
N SER A 116 -10.26 -3.16 -20.25
CA SER A 116 -10.51 -1.74 -20.04
C SER A 116 -11.95 -1.50 -19.58
N TRP A 117 -12.15 -0.41 -18.87
CA TRP A 117 -13.49 0.03 -18.47
C TRP A 117 -13.64 1.53 -18.67
N ARG A 118 -14.88 1.94 -18.92
CA ARG A 118 -15.31 3.33 -19.07
C ARG A 118 -16.54 3.53 -18.19
N ALA A 119 -16.48 4.48 -17.28
CA ALA A 119 -17.59 4.88 -16.41
C ALA A 119 -18.05 6.28 -16.79
N ALA A 120 -19.16 6.72 -16.19
CA ALA A 120 -19.67 8.05 -16.44
C ALA A 120 -18.74 9.15 -15.87
N GLY A 121 -18.85 10.36 -16.44
CA GLY A 121 -17.99 11.50 -16.11
C GLY A 121 -16.56 11.35 -16.60
N ASP A 122 -16.39 10.80 -17.81
CA ASP A 122 -15.10 10.59 -18.51
C ASP A 122 -14.06 9.74 -17.77
N ARG A 123 -14.50 9.02 -16.73
CA ARG A 123 -13.65 8.09 -15.99
C ARG A 123 -13.40 6.86 -16.83
N HIS A 124 -12.15 6.48 -16.94
CA HIS A 124 -11.72 5.29 -17.65
C HIS A 124 -10.49 4.71 -16.97
N GLY A 125 -10.22 3.44 -17.23
CA GLY A 125 -9.06 2.76 -16.67
C GLY A 125 -8.88 1.38 -17.26
N GLU A 126 -7.78 0.76 -16.86
CA GLU A 126 -7.40 -0.58 -17.26
C GLU A 126 -7.24 -1.46 -16.03
N LEU A 127 -7.66 -2.71 -16.16
CA LEU A 127 -7.50 -3.73 -15.15
C LEU A 127 -6.14 -4.43 -15.35
N PRO A 128 -5.47 -4.83 -14.26
CA PRO A 128 -4.17 -5.51 -14.35
C PRO A 128 -4.20 -6.73 -15.29
N GLY A 129 -3.19 -6.87 -16.14
CA GLY A 129 -3.14 -7.89 -17.19
C GLY A 129 -3.15 -9.35 -16.69
N GLN A 130 -2.84 -9.58 -15.41
CA GLN A 130 -2.92 -10.91 -14.77
C GLN A 130 -4.36 -11.34 -14.46
N LEU A 131 -5.32 -10.42 -14.54
CA LEU A 131 -6.72 -10.70 -14.24
C LEU A 131 -7.50 -11.09 -15.50
N SER A 132 -8.35 -12.10 -15.34
CA SER A 132 -9.40 -12.43 -16.29
C SER A 132 -10.67 -11.65 -15.95
N VAL A 133 -11.33 -11.16 -16.98
CA VAL A 133 -12.55 -10.37 -16.88
C VAL A 133 -13.63 -11.10 -17.67
N GLU A 134 -14.78 -11.28 -17.07
CA GLU A 134 -15.95 -11.86 -17.72
C GLU A 134 -17.16 -10.99 -17.40
N PHE A 135 -17.99 -10.74 -18.40
CA PHE A 135 -19.21 -9.98 -18.26
C PHE A 135 -20.43 -10.83 -18.60
N THR A 136 -21.46 -10.74 -17.78
CA THR A 136 -22.76 -11.34 -18.03
C THR A 136 -23.83 -10.28 -17.82
N GLY A 137 -24.61 -9.94 -18.85
CA GLY A 137 -25.63 -8.90 -18.74
C GLY A 137 -26.62 -8.92 -19.89
N ALA A 138 -27.49 -7.91 -19.90
CA ALA A 138 -28.49 -7.71 -20.95
C ALA A 138 -27.78 -7.41 -22.28
N ARG A 139 -28.06 -8.22 -23.31
CA ARG A 139 -27.37 -8.10 -24.61
C ARG A 139 -27.80 -6.85 -25.37
N GLU A 140 -28.99 -6.33 -25.10
CA GLU A 140 -29.60 -5.20 -25.82
C GLU A 140 -28.89 -3.87 -25.56
N VAL A 141 -28.15 -3.75 -24.45
CA VAL A 141 -27.42 -2.52 -24.08
C VAL A 141 -25.95 -2.54 -24.43
N GLN A 142 -25.45 -3.60 -25.05
CA GLN A 142 -24.04 -3.67 -25.48
C GLN A 142 -23.77 -2.67 -26.62
N PRO A 143 -22.79 -1.76 -26.49
CA PRO A 143 -22.46 -0.80 -27.55
C PRO A 143 -21.92 -1.47 -28.82
N ARG A 144 -21.15 -2.55 -28.65
CA ARG A 144 -20.55 -3.37 -29.70
C ARG A 144 -20.44 -4.81 -29.23
N GLU A 145 -20.27 -5.72 -30.18
CA GLU A 145 -19.97 -7.13 -29.89
C GLU A 145 -18.66 -7.24 -29.10
N GLY A 146 -18.69 -7.98 -27.98
CA GLY A 146 -17.56 -8.09 -27.06
C GLY A 146 -17.47 -6.98 -26.00
N GLU A 147 -18.31 -5.94 -26.05
CA GLU A 147 -18.40 -4.93 -24.99
C GLU A 147 -19.57 -5.25 -24.04
N GLY A 148 -19.29 -5.35 -22.75
CA GLY A 148 -20.32 -5.41 -21.72
C GLY A 148 -20.76 -4.02 -21.30
N ALA A 149 -22.05 -3.78 -21.12
CA ALA A 149 -22.53 -2.51 -20.59
C ALA A 149 -23.64 -2.67 -19.56
N ILE A 150 -23.59 -1.81 -18.56
CA ILE A 150 -24.61 -1.65 -17.54
C ILE A 150 -25.08 -0.20 -17.59
N VAL A 151 -26.37 0.02 -17.79
CA VAL A 151 -26.99 1.35 -17.76
C VAL A 151 -27.71 1.53 -16.44
N PHE A 152 -27.51 2.68 -15.82
CA PHE A 152 -28.26 3.14 -14.66
C PHE A 152 -29.21 4.25 -15.07
N PHE A 153 -30.42 4.21 -14.54
CA PHE A 153 -31.48 5.15 -14.86
C PHE A 153 -31.68 6.17 -13.72
N PRO A 154 -32.31 7.32 -13.99
CA PRO A 154 -32.53 8.38 -12.99
C PRO A 154 -33.37 7.96 -11.78
N ASP A 155 -34.24 6.97 -11.94
CA ASP A 155 -35.05 6.36 -10.89
C ASP A 155 -34.25 5.41 -9.97
N GLY A 156 -32.98 5.17 -10.29
CA GLY A 156 -32.07 4.29 -9.57
C GLY A 156 -32.08 2.84 -10.03
N ALA A 157 -32.92 2.48 -11.00
CA ALA A 157 -32.93 1.16 -11.63
C ALA A 157 -31.71 0.96 -12.53
N SER A 158 -31.52 -0.28 -12.99
CA SER A 158 -30.43 -0.65 -13.89
C SER A 158 -30.85 -1.71 -14.89
N THR A 159 -30.11 -1.83 -15.99
CA THR A 159 -30.18 -3.02 -16.85
C THR A 159 -29.70 -4.29 -16.12
N GLY A 160 -28.96 -4.11 -15.03
CA GLY A 160 -28.35 -5.19 -14.27
C GLY A 160 -27.17 -5.83 -15.00
N GLY A 161 -26.54 -6.79 -14.32
CA GLY A 161 -25.42 -7.55 -14.87
C GLY A 161 -24.48 -8.04 -13.78
N ARG A 162 -23.47 -8.80 -14.21
CA ARG A 162 -22.39 -9.34 -13.40
C ARG A 162 -21.07 -9.08 -14.10
N VAL A 163 -20.14 -8.49 -13.36
CA VAL A 163 -18.72 -8.42 -13.75
C VAL A 163 -17.96 -9.40 -12.86
N ALA A 164 -17.40 -10.45 -13.46
CA ALA A 164 -16.54 -11.40 -12.78
C ALA A 164 -15.07 -11.05 -13.06
N LEU A 165 -14.30 -10.98 -11.99
CA LEU A 165 -12.86 -10.74 -11.99
C LEU A 165 -12.19 -11.93 -11.33
N ALA A 166 -11.26 -12.59 -12.02
CA ALA A 166 -10.54 -13.73 -11.47
C ALA A 166 -9.03 -13.64 -11.70
N SER A 167 -8.27 -14.05 -10.69
CA SER A 167 -6.86 -14.39 -10.80
C SER A 167 -6.69 -15.91 -10.80
N ALA A 168 -5.45 -16.39 -10.88
CA ALA A 168 -5.14 -17.83 -10.84
C ALA A 168 -5.63 -18.56 -9.58
N THR A 169 -5.92 -17.85 -8.48
CA THR A 169 -6.26 -18.47 -7.18
C THR A 169 -7.60 -18.03 -6.60
N ALA A 170 -8.26 -17.02 -7.18
CA ALA A 170 -9.49 -16.46 -6.61
C ALA A 170 -10.37 -15.81 -7.68
N ARG A 171 -11.69 -15.87 -7.46
CA ARG A 171 -12.70 -15.18 -8.27
C ARG A 171 -13.58 -14.30 -7.39
N TRP A 172 -13.94 -13.14 -7.91
CA TRP A 172 -14.90 -12.21 -7.30
C TRP A 172 -15.92 -11.79 -8.34
N ASN A 173 -17.16 -11.65 -7.90
CA ASN A 173 -18.27 -11.19 -8.71
C ASN A 173 -18.78 -9.86 -8.17
N VAL A 174 -19.01 -8.93 -9.08
CA VAL A 174 -19.68 -7.66 -8.84
C VAL A 174 -21.04 -7.72 -9.53
N ASP A 175 -22.09 -7.92 -8.75
CA ASP A 175 -23.47 -8.05 -9.22
C ASP A 175 -24.20 -6.72 -9.14
N VAL A 176 -24.96 -6.41 -10.17
CA VAL A 176 -25.86 -5.26 -10.22
C VAL A 176 -27.29 -5.74 -10.36
N ALA A 177 -28.14 -5.40 -9.39
CA ALA A 177 -29.56 -5.72 -9.42
C ALA A 177 -30.29 -4.84 -10.44
N TRP A 178 -31.09 -5.45 -11.31
CA TRP A 178 -31.84 -4.75 -12.36
C TRP A 178 -32.87 -3.76 -11.78
N LEU A 179 -33.63 -4.17 -10.77
CA LEU A 179 -34.72 -3.33 -10.23
C LEU A 179 -34.21 -2.17 -9.37
N THR A 180 -33.18 -2.41 -8.55
CA THR A 180 -32.75 -1.44 -7.52
C THR A 180 -31.44 -0.71 -7.87
N GLY A 181 -30.72 -1.19 -8.90
CA GLY A 181 -29.37 -0.75 -9.21
C GLY A 181 -28.35 -1.04 -8.11
N GLU A 182 -28.68 -1.91 -7.14
CA GLU A 182 -27.76 -2.22 -6.04
C GLU A 182 -26.54 -2.98 -6.55
N VAL A 183 -25.35 -2.53 -6.12
CA VAL A 183 -24.06 -3.13 -6.47
C VAL A 183 -23.54 -3.96 -5.31
N ARG A 184 -23.44 -5.27 -5.48
CA ARG A 184 -22.97 -6.22 -4.45
C ARG A 184 -21.69 -6.92 -4.89
N VAL A 185 -20.74 -7.01 -3.97
CA VAL A 185 -19.47 -7.69 -4.18
C VAL A 185 -19.44 -8.97 -3.34
N HIS A 186 -19.22 -10.11 -3.99
CA HIS A 186 -19.10 -11.39 -3.30
C HIS A 186 -18.05 -12.28 -3.97
N ARG A 187 -17.53 -13.25 -3.23
CA ARG A 187 -16.57 -14.22 -3.75
C ARG A 187 -17.29 -15.19 -4.68
N GLY A 188 -16.69 -15.47 -5.84
CA GLY A 188 -17.16 -16.48 -6.79
C GLY A 188 -16.34 -17.77 -6.68
N GLU A 189 -16.86 -18.85 -7.27
CA GLU A 189 -16.12 -20.11 -7.42
C GLU A 189 -14.91 -19.88 -8.35
N PRO A 190 -13.69 -20.28 -7.97
CA PRO A 190 -12.56 -20.22 -8.90
C PRO A 190 -12.82 -21.09 -10.12
N VAL A 191 -12.39 -20.63 -11.29
CA VAL A 191 -12.45 -21.44 -12.53
C VAL A 191 -11.46 -22.60 -12.34
N ARG A 192 -11.94 -23.84 -12.37
CA ARG A 192 -11.12 -25.06 -12.24
C ARG A 192 -10.23 -25.26 -13.45
#